data_AF-A0A7X2Z2C3-F1
#
_entry.id   AF-A0A7X2Z2C3-F1
#
_cell.length_a   1.000
_cell.length_b   1.000
_cell.length_c   1.000
_cell.angle_alpha   90.00
_cell.angle_beta   90.00
_cell.angle_gamma   90.00
#
_symmetry.space_group_name_H-M   'P 1'
#
loop_
_entity.id
_entity.type
_entity.pdbx_description
1 polymer ?
#
loop_
_entity_poly.entity_id
_entity_poly.type
_entity_poly.pdbx_seq_one_letter_code
_entity_poly.pdbx_strand_id
1 'polypeptide(L)' 'MAQPVIILKNRIEEARQRLHSLELLYGGLQHPKVLEQSIILDELINKYNRITYGDSVKPNCEQDIQVVP' A
#
# COMPACT_ATOMS: atom_id res chain seq x y z
N MET A 1 11.89 -21.46 10.54
CA MET A 1 10.80 -20.66 11.13
C MET A 1 10.43 -19.58 10.13
N ALA A 2 9.27 -19.68 9.48
CA ALA A 2 8.84 -18.68 8.50
C ALA A 2 8.61 -17.36 9.24
N GLN A 3 9.40 -16.34 8.92
CA GLN A 3 9.30 -15.05 9.58
C GLN A 3 7.94 -14.43 9.20
N PRO A 4 7.12 -13.95 10.16
CA PRO A 4 5.80 -13.37 9.88
C PRO A 4 5.85 -12.18 8.90
N VAL A 5 7.04 -11.58 8.78
CA VAL A 5 7.45 -10.52 7.85
C VAL A 5 7.30 -10.91 6.37
N ILE A 6 7.54 -12.17 5.99
CA ILE A 6 7.49 -12.62 4.58
C ILE A 6 6.04 -12.69 4.08
N ILE A 7 5.13 -13.22 4.91
CA ILE A 7 3.70 -13.32 4.56
C ILE A 7 3.12 -11.92 4.33
N LEU A 8 3.52 -10.96 5.16
CA LEU A 8 3.04 -9.59 5.05
C LEU A 8 3.62 -8.86 3.84
N LYS A 9 4.91 -9.09 3.52
CA LYS A 9 5.53 -8.61 2.27
C LYS A 9 4.79 -9.11 1.03
N ASN A 10 4.45 -10.40 0.98
CA ASN A 10 3.72 -10.96 -0.15
C ASN A 10 2.33 -10.32 -0.30
N ARG A 11 1.65 -10.03 0.82
CA ARG A 11 0.35 -9.33 0.79
C ARG A 11 0.47 -7.88 0.32
N ILE A 12 1.53 -7.17 0.71
CA ILE A 12 1.82 -5.81 0.22
C ILE A 12 2.03 -5.84 -1.29
N GLU A 13 2.84 -6.78 -1.79
CA GLU A 13 3.14 -6.87 -3.22
C GLU A 13 1.88 -7.23 -4.03
N GLU A 14 1.05 -8.16 -3.53
CA GLU A 14 -0.24 -8.48 -4.16
C GLU A 14 -1.17 -7.27 -4.20
N ALA A 15 -1.27 -6.52 -3.09
CA ALA A 15 -2.10 -5.33 -3.01
C ALA A 15 -1.60 -4.21 -3.95
N ARG A 16 -0.27 -4.09 -4.12
CA ARG A 16 0.37 -3.15 -5.03
C ARG A 16 0.09 -3.49 -6.50
N GLN A 17 0.19 -4.77 -6.86
CA GLN A 17 -0.16 -5.23 -8.21
C GLN A 17 -1.63 -4.98 -8.52
N ARG A 18 -2.54 -5.25 -7.57
CA ARG A 18 -3.96 -4.92 -7.74
C ARG A 18 -4.20 -3.41 -7.92
N LEU A 19 -3.52 -2.56 -7.14
CA LEU A 19 -3.65 -1.11 -7.26
C LEU A 19 -3.24 -0.65 -8.67
N HIS A 20 -2.09 -1.13 -9.16
CA HIS A 20 -1.61 -0.81 -10.50
C HIS A 20 -2.55 -1.33 -11.61
N SER A 21 -3.12 -2.53 -11.44
CA SER A 21 -4.13 -3.03 -12.38
C SER A 21 -5.40 -2.19 -12.40
N LEU A 22 -5.86 -1.71 -11.25
CA LEU A 22 -7.05 -0.86 -11.16
C LEU A 22 -6.76 0.54 -11.74
N GLU A 23 -5.59 1.10 -11.47
CA GLU A 23 -5.16 2.38 -12.06
C GLU A 23 -5.13 2.29 -13.59
N LEU A 24 -4.54 1.23 -14.15
CA LEU A 24 -4.52 0.99 -15.59
C LEU A 24 -5.92 0.78 -16.17
N LEU A 25 -6.78 0.04 -15.45
CA LEU A 25 -8.15 -0.24 -15.88
C LEU A 25 -9.03 1.00 -15.89
N TYR A 26 -8.91 1.86 -14.89
CA TYR A 26 -9.73 3.06 -14.73
C TYR A 26 -9.10 4.32 -15.33
N GLY A 27 -7.86 4.23 -15.83
CA GLY A 27 -7.13 5.34 -16.43
C GLY A 27 -6.73 6.43 -15.44
N GLY A 28 -6.63 6.10 -14.15
CA GLY A 28 -6.20 7.04 -13.11
C GLY A 28 -6.51 6.63 -11.68
N LEU A 29 -5.98 7.41 -10.74
CA LEU A 29 -6.04 7.17 -9.29
C LEU A 29 -7.33 7.65 -8.62
N GLN A 30 -8.15 8.45 -9.32
CA GLN A 30 -9.35 9.08 -8.75
C GLN A 30 -10.57 8.14 -8.69
N HIS A 31 -10.46 6.92 -9.21
CA HIS A 31 -11.56 5.98 -9.16
C HIS A 31 -11.73 5.43 -7.73
N PRO A 32 -12.96 5.37 -7.18
CA PRO A 32 -13.19 4.98 -5.78
C PRO A 32 -12.59 3.61 -5.44
N LYS A 33 -12.58 2.67 -6.38
CA LYS A 33 -11.93 1.35 -6.18
C LYS A 33 -10.39 1.42 -6.09
N VAL A 34 -9.77 2.37 -6.78
CA VAL A 34 -8.31 2.57 -6.72
C VAL A 34 -7.96 3.19 -5.36
N LEU A 35 -8.74 4.18 -4.92
CA LEU A 35 -8.59 4.78 -3.59
C LEU A 35 -8.77 3.76 -2.46
N GLU A 36 -9.82 2.95 -2.53
CA GLU A 36 -10.07 1.88 -1.55
C GLU A 36 -8.90 0.87 -1.51
N GLN A 37 -8.41 0.47 -2.69
CA GLN A 37 -7.26 -0.42 -2.78
C GLN A 37 -5.97 0.22 -2.25
N SER A 38 -5.81 1.54 -2.38
CA SER A 38 -4.67 2.27 -1.82
C SER A 38 -4.71 2.24 -0.30
N ILE A 39 -5.88 2.47 0.32
CA ILE A 39 -6.06 2.38 1.77
C ILE A 39 -5.66 0.99 2.29
N ILE A 40 -6.07 -0.08 1.58
CA ILE A 40 -5.71 -1.45 1.95
C ILE A 40 -4.19 -1.67 1.85
N LEU A 41 -3.56 -1.15 0.81
CA LEU A 41 -2.10 -1.23 0.64
C LEU A 41 -1.38 -0.50 1.78
N ASP A 42 -1.80 0.72 2.11
CA ASP A 42 -1.24 1.52 3.21
C ASP A 42 -1.39 0.84 4.57
N GLU A 43 -2.54 0.23 4.86
CA GLU A 43 -2.73 -0.54 6.10
C GLU A 43 -1.77 -1.73 6.19
N LEU A 44 -1.54 -2.44 5.09
CA LEU A 44 -0.60 -3.56 5.04
C LEU A 44 0.85 -3.09 5.25
N ILE A 45 1.23 -1.97 4.65
CA ILE A 45 2.55 -1.34 4.81
C ILE A 45 2.73 -0.87 6.25
N ASN A 46 1.74 -0.19 6.83
CA ASN A 46 1.78 0.27 8.21
C ASN A 46 1.89 -0.91 9.18
N LYS A 47 1.14 -1.99 8.94
CA LYS A 47 1.27 -3.23 9.73
C LYS A 47 2.67 -3.83 9.62
N TYR A 48 3.27 -3.79 8.42
CA TYR A 48 4.62 -4.27 8.20
C TYR A 48 5.66 -3.42 8.93
N ASN A 49 5.53 -2.11 8.83
CA ASN A 49 6.41 -1.16 9.49
C ASN A 49 6.32 -1.30 11.01
N ARG A 50 5.13 -1.45 11.57
CA ARG A 50 4.94 -1.66 13.01
C ARG A 50 5.60 -2.95 13.52
N ILE A 51 5.53 -4.03 12.74
CA ILE A 51 6.16 -5.31 13.09
C ILE A 51 7.69 -5.26 12.92
N THR A 52 8.18 -4.51 11.93
CA THR A 52 9.60 -4.52 11.53
C THR A 52 10.42 -3.44 12.25
N TYR A 53 9.85 -2.26 12.48
CA TYR A 53 10.55 -1.07 12.99
C TYR A 53 10.01 -0.56 14.33
N GLY A 54 8.95 -1.18 14.88
CA GLY A 54 8.27 -0.70 16.09
C GLY A 54 7.40 0.55 15.82
N ASP A 55 6.61 0.96 16.82
CA ASP A 55 5.51 1.96 16.75
C ASP A 55 5.95 3.40 16.36
N SER A 56 7.21 3.61 15.98
CA SER A 56 7.82 4.93 15.74
C SER A 56 7.54 5.52 14.35
N VAL A 57 6.83 4.81 13.47
CA VAL A 57 6.48 5.32 12.13
C VAL A 57 5.11 5.99 12.20
N LYS A 58 5.09 7.32 12.28
CA LYS A 58 3.86 8.10 12.19
C LYS A 58 3.18 7.83 10.85
N PRO A 59 1.84 7.69 10.79
CA PRO A 59 1.13 7.57 9.53
C PRO A 59 1.34 8.87 8.76
N ASN A 60 2.13 8.78 7.70
CA ASN A 60 2.29 9.83 6.71
C ASN A 60 1.00 9.90 5.89
N CYS A 61 0.02 10.67 6.39
CA CYS A 61 -1.23 10.97 5.68
C CYS A 61 -1.06 11.90 4.46
N GLU A 62 0.17 12.19 4.03
CA GLU A 62 0.48 12.98 2.85
C GLU A 62 1.43 12.20 1.95
N GLN A 63 0.89 11.32 1.11
CA GLN A 63 1.51 11.07 -0.18
C GLN A 63 0.90 12.07 -1.16
N ASP A 64 1.63 13.16 -1.33
CA ASP A 64 1.70 13.93 -2.57
C ASP A 64 1.57 12.95 -3.75
N ILE A 65 0.42 12.98 -4.43
CA ILE A 65 0.32 12.48 -5.79
C ILE A 65 1.22 13.42 -6.60
N GLN A 66 2.51 13.12 -6.61
CA GLN A 66 3.44 13.74 -7.53
C GLN A 66 3.12 13.17 -8.90
N VAL A 67 2.16 13.80 -9.57
CA VAL A 67 1.98 13.68 -11.01
C VAL A 67 3.29 14.21 -11.61
N VAL A 68 4.21 13.29 -11.89
CA VAL A 68 5.39 13.59 -12.69
C VAL A 68 4.90 14.09 -14.06
N PRO A 69 5.45 15.19 -14.59
CA PRO A 69 5.00 15.80 -15.83
C PRO A 69 5.17 14.89 -17.05
#